data_AF-A0A2V8DUG1-F1
#
_entry.id   AF-A0A2V8DUG1-F1
#
_cell.length_a   1.000
_cell.length_b   1.000
_cell.length_c   1.000
_cell.angle_alpha   90.00
_cell.angle_beta   90.00
_cell.angle_gamma   90.00
#
_symmetry.space_group_name_H-M   'P 1'
#
loop_
_entity.id
_entity.type
_entity.pdbx_description
1 polymer ?
#
loop_
_entity_poly.entity_id
_entity_poly.type
_entity_poly.pdbx_seq_one_letter_code
_entity_poly.pdbx_strand_id
1 'polypeptide(L)'
;MRHVTVATFLIPLVFADTRAVVNFDTSAVGQPPAGWTATVTGTGAAKWTVERDDTAPSKPNVLKQAGQATFPLCLKDDTSLQDGFVEVKLKPVSGREDQAGGVVWRARDSNNYYVARVNALEDNITAYHTVNGRRTERKRASM
;
A
#
# COMPACT_ATOMS: atom_id res chain seq x y z
N MET A 1 17.41 -56.53 14.20
CA MET A 1 16.82 -55.18 14.31
C MET A 1 17.78 -54.20 13.65
N ARG A 2 17.33 -53.45 12.63
CA ARG A 2 18.13 -52.37 12.04
C ARG A 2 17.63 -51.05 12.62
N HIS A 3 18.47 -50.38 13.41
CA HIS A 3 18.19 -49.04 13.91
C HIS A 3 18.38 -48.03 12.77
N VAL A 4 17.41 -47.14 12.58
CA VAL A 4 17.53 -45.98 11.71
C VAL A 4 17.57 -44.76 12.62
N THR A 5 18.68 -44.02 12.57
CA THR A 5 18.82 -42.74 13.26
C THR A 5 18.56 -41.63 12.24
N VAL A 6 17.56 -40.79 12.51
CA VAL A 6 17.27 -39.58 11.72
C VAL A 6 17.88 -38.39 12.47
N ALA A 7 18.82 -37.69 11.83
CA ALA A 7 19.34 -36.42 12.34
C ALA A 7 18.45 -35.28 11.82
N THR A 8 17.69 -34.67 12.72
CA THR A 8 16.90 -33.47 12.41
C THR A 8 17.80 -32.24 12.54
N PHE A 9 18.16 -31.62 11.42
CA PHE A 9 18.82 -30.32 11.42
C PHE A 9 17.76 -29.23 11.48
N LEU A 10 17.63 -28.55 12.63
CA LEU A 10 16.94 -27.27 12.71
C LEU A 10 17.87 -26.21 12.12
N ILE A 11 17.54 -25.71 10.93
CA ILE A 11 18.15 -24.49 10.39
C ILE A 11 17.32 -23.33 10.94
N PRO A 12 17.84 -22.49 11.85
CA PRO A 12 17.14 -21.27 12.23
C PRO A 12 17.09 -20.34 11.01
N LEU A 13 15.89 -20.12 10.45
CA LEU A 13 15.67 -19.05 9.49
C LEU A 13 15.77 -17.72 10.25
N VAL A 14 16.91 -17.05 10.12
CA VAL A 14 17.06 -15.67 10.60
C VAL A 14 16.40 -14.76 9.58
N PHE A 15 15.16 -14.35 9.83
CA PHE A 15 14.54 -13.27 9.07
C PHE A 15 15.14 -11.95 9.55
N ALA A 16 15.85 -11.24 8.68
CA ALA A 16 16.28 -9.87 8.98
C ALA A 16 15.03 -8.97 9.09
N ASP A 17 14.79 -8.39 10.27
CA ASP A 17 13.73 -7.41 10.47
C ASP A 17 14.09 -6.11 9.75
N THR A 18 13.78 -6.04 8.47
CA THR A 18 14.06 -4.87 7.63
C THR A 18 12.92 -3.88 7.80
N ARG A 19 12.97 -3.07 8.87
CA ARG A 19 12.02 -1.98 9.09
C ARG A 19 12.44 -0.76 8.26
N ALA A 20 11.76 -0.52 7.15
CA ALA A 20 11.90 0.72 6.38
C ALA A 20 10.77 1.69 6.73
N VAL A 21 11.13 2.88 7.20
CA VAL A 21 10.18 4.00 7.35
C VAL A 21 10.33 4.90 6.12
N VAL A 22 9.27 5.03 5.34
CA VAL A 22 9.25 5.96 4.21
C VAL A 22 8.55 7.24 4.60
N ASN A 23 9.19 8.38 4.32
CA ASN A 23 8.62 9.71 4.39
C ASN A 23 8.91 10.46 3.07
N PHE A 24 8.35 11.66 2.92
CA PHE A 24 8.45 12.45 1.69
C PHE A 24 9.17 13.78 1.89
N ASP A 25 9.87 13.94 3.01
CA ASP A 25 10.44 15.24 3.42
C ASP A 25 11.63 15.66 2.56
N THR A 26 12.31 14.69 1.94
CA THR A 26 13.41 14.90 0.99
C THR A 26 12.96 14.81 -0.47
N SER A 27 11.67 14.52 -0.72
CA SER A 27 11.13 14.39 -2.08
C SER A 27 10.81 15.76 -2.68
N ALA A 28 10.91 15.88 -4.00
CA ALA A 28 10.55 17.10 -4.72
C ALA A 28 9.04 17.36 -4.62
N VAL A 29 8.65 18.53 -4.12
CA VAL A 29 7.25 18.95 -4.02
C VAL A 29 6.66 19.17 -5.43
N GLY A 30 5.39 18.79 -5.60
CA GLY A 30 4.64 18.92 -6.84
C GLY A 30 4.85 17.79 -7.85
N GLN A 31 5.67 16.80 -7.52
CA GLN A 31 5.97 15.64 -8.37
C GLN A 31 5.69 14.33 -7.65
N PRO A 32 5.48 13.21 -8.37
CA PRO A 32 5.56 11.89 -7.78
C PRO A 32 6.93 11.65 -7.11
N PRO A 33 6.99 10.92 -6.00
CA PRO A 33 8.25 10.61 -5.35
C PRO A 33 9.13 9.71 -6.26
N ALA A 34 10.44 9.92 -6.21
CA ALA A 34 11.38 9.13 -7.00
C ALA A 34 11.37 7.65 -6.55
N GLY A 35 11.44 6.71 -7.50
CA GLY A 35 11.36 5.27 -7.22
C GLY A 35 9.93 4.80 -6.90
N TRP A 36 8.92 5.56 -7.33
CA TRP A 36 7.53 5.16 -7.24
C TRP A 36 6.83 5.27 -8.59
N THR A 37 6.05 4.25 -8.91
CA THR A 37 5.19 4.20 -10.08
C THR A 37 3.76 4.61 -9.72
N ALA A 38 3.34 5.78 -10.20
CA ALA A 38 1.94 6.20 -10.19
C ALA A 38 1.17 5.55 -11.35
N THR A 39 0.09 4.83 -11.05
CA THR A 39 -0.69 4.08 -12.04
C THR A 39 -2.16 3.96 -11.64
N VAL A 40 -2.97 3.32 -12.49
CA VAL A 40 -4.40 3.09 -12.26
C VAL A 40 -4.76 1.66 -12.64
N THR A 41 -5.72 1.08 -11.91
CA THR A 41 -6.48 -0.07 -12.42
C THR A 41 -7.72 0.46 -13.13
N GLY A 42 -8.01 0.01 -14.35
CA GLY A 42 -9.17 0.52 -15.09
C GLY A 42 -8.88 1.87 -15.73
N THR A 43 -9.72 2.88 -15.50
CA THR A 43 -9.73 4.14 -16.27
C THR A 43 -9.67 5.40 -15.40
N GLY A 44 -9.40 6.53 -16.04
CA GLY A 44 -9.32 7.85 -15.41
C GLY A 44 -7.89 8.34 -15.25
N ALA A 45 -7.72 9.44 -14.52
CA ALA A 45 -6.44 10.10 -14.32
C ALA A 45 -6.13 10.25 -12.84
N ALA A 46 -5.23 9.41 -12.33
CA ALA A 46 -4.66 9.59 -11.01
C ALA A 46 -3.71 10.80 -11.02
N LYS A 47 -3.66 11.52 -9.90
CA LYS A 47 -2.68 12.58 -9.69
C LYS A 47 -2.02 12.34 -8.34
N TRP A 48 -0.81 11.81 -8.37
CA TRP A 48 0.01 11.56 -7.19
C TRP A 48 1.13 12.59 -7.13
N THR A 49 1.17 13.37 -6.05
CA THR A 49 2.17 14.43 -5.86
C THR A 49 2.63 14.49 -4.42
N VAL A 50 3.90 14.78 -4.20
CA VAL A 50 4.38 15.19 -2.89
C VAL A 50 3.93 16.62 -2.63
N GLU A 51 3.27 16.88 -1.52
CA GLU A 51 2.76 18.19 -1.14
C GLU A 51 3.10 18.51 0.32
N ARG A 52 3.27 19.80 0.62
CA ARG A 52 3.38 20.26 1.99
C ARG A 52 2.00 20.22 2.66
N ASP A 53 1.90 19.62 3.84
CA ASP A 53 0.70 19.66 4.68
C ASP A 53 1.12 19.78 6.15
N ASP A 54 1.11 21.02 6.66
CA ASP A 54 1.45 21.32 8.06
C ASP A 54 0.38 20.84 9.06
N THR A 55 -0.65 20.14 8.62
CA THR A 55 -1.65 19.48 9.48
C THR A 55 -1.60 17.95 9.39
N ALA A 56 -0.69 17.40 8.57
CA ALA A 56 -0.53 15.96 8.43
C ALA A 56 0.00 15.31 9.72
N PRO A 57 -0.33 14.02 9.96
CA PRO A 57 0.30 13.23 11.02
C PRO A 57 1.81 12.97 10.86
N SER A 58 2.37 13.29 9.68
CA SER A 58 3.77 13.09 9.29
C SER A 58 4.31 14.30 8.52
N LYS A 59 4.20 15.49 9.12
CA LYS A 59 4.71 16.76 8.54
C LYS A 59 6.23 16.69 8.26
N PRO A 60 6.76 17.54 7.36
CA PRO A 60 6.06 18.56 6.56
C PRO A 60 5.41 18.06 5.27
N ASN A 61 5.88 16.96 4.68
CA ASN A 61 5.45 16.56 3.34
C ASN A 61 4.66 15.25 3.35
N VAL A 62 3.67 15.17 2.46
CA VAL A 62 2.81 14.00 2.26
C VAL A 62 2.78 13.59 0.80
N LEU A 63 2.54 12.30 0.54
CA LEU A 63 2.11 11.85 -0.78
C LEU A 63 0.60 11.98 -0.88
N LYS A 64 0.12 12.79 -1.81
CA LYS A 64 -1.30 13.09 -2.00
C LYS A 64 -1.80 12.53 -3.32
N GLN A 65 -2.96 11.89 -3.27
CA GLN A 65 -3.77 11.61 -4.45
C GLN A 65 -4.83 12.71 -4.59
N ALA A 66 -4.92 13.36 -5.75
CA ALA A 66 -5.91 14.42 -6.03
C ALA A 66 -6.63 14.25 -7.39
N GLY A 67 -6.42 13.12 -8.06
CA GLY A 67 -7.00 12.84 -9.38
C GLY A 67 -8.28 12.02 -9.27
N GLN A 68 -9.01 11.91 -10.39
CA GLN A 68 -10.21 11.08 -10.48
C GLN A 68 -9.91 9.87 -11.35
N ALA A 69 -9.83 8.70 -10.73
CA ALA A 69 -9.55 7.45 -11.40
C ALA A 69 -10.18 6.27 -10.67
N THR A 70 -10.42 5.21 -11.42
CA THR A 70 -10.70 3.89 -10.86
C THR A 70 -9.43 3.38 -10.19
N PHE A 71 -9.52 3.05 -8.90
CA PHE A 71 -8.46 2.47 -8.08
C PHE A 71 -7.06 3.04 -8.37
N PRO A 72 -6.81 4.33 -8.08
CA PRO A 72 -5.50 4.93 -8.27
C PRO A 72 -4.48 4.26 -7.34
N LEU A 73 -3.29 3.97 -7.87
CA LEU A 73 -2.19 3.31 -7.16
C LEU A 73 -0.92 4.16 -7.25
N CYS A 74 -0.10 4.12 -6.21
CA CYS A 74 1.27 4.60 -6.25
C CYS A 74 2.14 3.53 -5.57
N LEU A 75 2.94 2.83 -6.38
CA LEU A 75 3.68 1.63 -5.97
C LEU A 75 5.15 1.98 -5.83
N LYS A 76 5.78 1.57 -4.73
CA LYS A 76 7.24 1.73 -4.54
C LYS A 76 7.98 0.64 -5.31
N ASP A 77 8.93 1.02 -6.15
CA ASP A 77 9.52 0.13 -7.18
C ASP A 77 10.53 -0.88 -6.60
N ASP A 78 11.23 -0.51 -5.54
CA ASP A 78 12.34 -1.24 -4.91
C ASP A 78 11.91 -2.02 -3.65
N THR A 79 10.63 -2.33 -3.50
CA THR A 79 10.11 -3.11 -2.37
C THR A 79 9.43 -4.39 -2.85
N SER A 80 9.92 -5.55 -2.39
CA SER A 80 9.26 -6.84 -2.59
C SER A 80 9.17 -7.57 -1.25
N LEU A 81 7.98 -7.59 -0.66
CA LEU A 81 7.71 -8.22 0.62
C LEU A 81 6.83 -9.46 0.39
N GLN A 82 7.38 -10.64 0.72
CA GLN A 82 6.57 -11.87 0.77
C GLN A 82 5.75 -11.87 2.05
N ASP A 83 6.40 -11.97 3.21
CA ASP A 83 5.74 -11.98 4.52
C ASP A 83 6.25 -10.80 5.36
N GLY A 84 5.33 -10.11 6.07
CA GLY A 84 5.67 -8.99 6.93
C GLY A 84 4.51 -8.02 7.14
N PHE A 85 4.85 -6.80 7.57
CA PHE A 85 3.89 -5.76 7.93
C PHE A 85 4.07 -4.52 7.06
N VAL A 86 2.96 -3.86 6.75
CA VAL A 86 2.94 -2.55 6.10
C VAL A 86 1.93 -1.67 6.81
N GLU A 87 2.32 -0.45 7.12
CA GLU A 87 1.51 0.53 7.84
C GLU A 87 1.59 1.87 7.14
N VAL A 88 0.54 2.66 7.28
CA VAL A 88 0.46 4.01 6.70
C VAL A 88 -0.28 4.92 7.67
N LYS A 89 0.14 6.18 7.74
CA LYS A 89 -0.66 7.25 8.35
C LYS A 89 -1.50 7.88 7.24
N LEU A 90 -2.82 7.83 7.38
CA LEU A 90 -3.75 8.38 6.39
C LEU A 90 -4.50 9.58 6.96
N LYS A 91 -4.80 10.53 6.09
CA LYS A 91 -5.66 11.68 6.38
C LYS A 91 -6.62 11.85 5.21
N PRO A 92 -7.89 11.42 5.36
CA PRO A 92 -8.93 11.76 4.39
C PRO A 92 -9.12 13.28 4.35
N VAL A 93 -9.16 13.87 3.15
CA VAL A 93 -9.25 15.34 2.97
C VAL A 93 -10.57 15.73 2.30
N SER A 94 -10.89 15.10 1.17
CA SER A 94 -12.08 15.37 0.38
C SER A 94 -12.39 14.21 -0.55
N GLY A 95 -13.58 14.23 -1.14
CA GLY A 95 -14.09 13.18 -2.02
C GLY A 95 -15.60 13.04 -1.87
N ARG A 96 -16.30 12.76 -2.97
CA ARG A 96 -17.76 12.56 -2.98
C ARG A 96 -18.15 11.09 -3.05
N GLU A 97 -17.44 10.32 -3.86
CA GLU A 97 -17.66 8.88 -4.01
C GLU A 97 -16.93 8.13 -2.90
N ASP A 98 -15.63 8.40 -2.76
CA ASP A 98 -14.78 7.82 -1.73
C ASP A 98 -13.99 8.93 -1.02
N GLN A 99 -13.85 8.82 0.29
CA GLN A 99 -12.79 9.49 1.06
C GLN A 99 -11.89 8.40 1.62
N ALA A 100 -11.12 7.80 0.73
CA ALA A 100 -10.46 6.54 0.97
C ALA A 100 -8.94 6.59 0.76
N GLY A 101 -8.26 5.66 1.42
CA GLY A 101 -6.83 5.44 1.30
C GLY A 101 -6.48 4.06 1.84
N GLY A 102 -5.22 3.65 1.73
CA GLY A 102 -4.86 2.32 2.17
C GLY A 102 -3.43 1.92 1.87
N VAL A 103 -3.14 0.66 2.18
CA VAL A 103 -1.88 0.00 1.84
C VAL A 103 -2.11 -1.03 0.76
N VAL A 104 -1.17 -1.09 -0.17
CA VAL A 104 -1.09 -2.10 -1.23
C VAL A 104 0.12 -2.99 -0.93
N TRP A 105 -0.03 -4.31 -1.10
CA TRP A 105 1.08 -5.25 -0.92
C TRP A 105 1.05 -6.38 -1.94
N ARG A 106 2.21 -7.03 -2.10
CA ARG A 106 2.48 -8.06 -3.12
C ARG A 106 1.97 -7.66 -4.51
N ALA A 107 2.09 -6.36 -4.84
CA ALA A 107 1.74 -5.86 -6.15
C ALA A 107 2.74 -6.39 -7.17
N ARG A 108 2.23 -6.98 -8.25
CA ARG A 108 3.01 -7.35 -9.43
C ARG A 108 2.94 -6.29 -10.51
N ASP A 109 1.75 -5.70 -10.65
CA ASP A 109 1.43 -4.64 -11.60
C ASP A 109 0.13 -3.93 -11.15
N SER A 110 -0.36 -2.99 -11.96
CA SER A 110 -1.58 -2.23 -11.68
C SER A 110 -2.87 -3.05 -11.71
N ASN A 111 -2.81 -4.32 -12.11
CA ASN A 111 -3.95 -5.23 -12.26
C ASN A 111 -3.86 -6.45 -11.32
N ASN A 112 -2.77 -6.61 -10.56
CA ASN A 112 -2.50 -7.77 -9.73
C ASN A 112 -1.85 -7.37 -8.39
N TYR A 113 -2.67 -7.21 -7.36
CA TYR A 113 -2.23 -6.76 -6.03
C TYR A 113 -3.26 -7.06 -4.94
N TYR A 114 -2.86 -6.95 -3.67
CA TYR A 114 -3.79 -6.90 -2.53
C TYR A 114 -3.86 -5.49 -1.97
N VAL A 115 -5.01 -5.11 -1.40
CA VAL A 115 -5.21 -3.79 -0.80
C VAL A 115 -6.09 -3.86 0.43
N ALA A 116 -5.75 -3.08 1.45
CA ALA A 116 -6.61 -2.80 2.59
C ALA A 116 -6.98 -1.32 2.49
N ARG A 117 -8.26 -1.06 2.20
CA ARG A 117 -8.81 0.28 1.98
C ARG A 117 -9.61 0.69 3.20
N VAL A 118 -9.24 1.83 3.78
CA VAL A 118 -10.09 2.58 4.70
C VAL A 118 -10.95 3.53 3.87
N ASN A 119 -12.24 3.65 4.17
CA ASN A 119 -13.12 4.65 3.56
C ASN A 119 -13.92 5.37 4.65
N ALA A 120 -13.69 6.68 4.79
CA ALA A 120 -14.34 7.50 5.80
C ALA A 120 -15.83 7.76 5.50
N LEU A 121 -16.24 7.72 4.23
CA LEU A 121 -17.66 7.91 3.88
C LEU A 121 -18.50 6.65 4.12
N GLU A 122 -17.90 5.48 3.95
CA GLU A 122 -18.57 4.20 4.18
C GLU A 122 -18.33 3.62 5.58
N ASP A 123 -17.62 4.35 6.45
CA ASP A 123 -17.27 3.97 7.82
C ASP A 123 -16.72 2.53 7.96
N ASN A 124 -15.80 2.16 7.07
CA ASN A 124 -15.24 0.82 7.06
C ASN A 124 -13.78 0.72 6.63
N ILE A 125 -13.22 -0.44 6.97
CA ILE A 125 -11.97 -0.96 6.45
C ILE A 125 -12.30 -2.24 5.68
N THR A 126 -11.88 -2.32 4.43
CA THR A 126 -12.13 -3.48 3.58
C THR A 126 -10.85 -3.97 2.92
N ALA A 127 -10.56 -5.26 3.08
CA ALA A 127 -9.51 -5.95 2.36
C ALA A 127 -10.05 -6.50 1.03
N TYR A 128 -9.30 -6.24 -0.05
CA TYR A 128 -9.57 -6.74 -1.38
C TYR A 128 -8.34 -7.45 -1.95
N HIS A 129 -8.60 -8.32 -2.92
CA HIS A 129 -7.59 -8.68 -3.91
C HIS A 129 -8.01 -8.12 -5.27
N THR A 130 -7.04 -7.80 -6.11
CA THR A 130 -7.26 -7.42 -7.51
C THR A 130 -6.47 -8.40 -8.35
N VAL A 131 -7.15 -9.14 -9.24
CA VAL A 131 -6.52 -10.13 -10.12
C VAL A 131 -7.02 -9.86 -11.53
N ASN A 132 -6.09 -9.70 -12.47
CA ASN A 132 -6.39 -9.31 -13.85
C ASN A 132 -7.33 -8.07 -13.93
N GLY A 133 -7.09 -7.09 -13.07
CA GLY A 133 -7.85 -5.84 -12.99
C GLY A 133 -9.21 -5.94 -12.28
N ARG A 134 -9.63 -7.15 -11.89
CA ARG A 134 -10.89 -7.37 -11.17
C ARG A 134 -10.69 -7.36 -9.67
N ARG A 135 -11.25 -6.34 -9.00
CA ARG A 135 -11.26 -6.24 -7.54
C ARG A 135 -12.35 -7.13 -6.93
N THR A 136 -12.01 -7.94 -5.94
CA THR A 136 -12.96 -8.75 -5.16
C THR A 136 -12.76 -8.52 -3.68
N GLU A 137 -13.84 -8.30 -2.96
CA GLU A 137 -13.83 -8.18 -1.50
C GLU A 137 -13.41 -9.50 -0.86
N ARG A 138 -12.70 -9.38 0.26
CA ARG A 138 -12.24 -10.52 1.06
C ARG A 138 -12.75 -10.44 2.49
N LYS A 139 -12.68 -9.26 3.09
CA LYS A 139 -13.17 -9.01 4.45
C LYS A 139 -13.45 -7.53 4.62
N ARG A 140 -14.54 -7.21 5.32
CA ARG A 140 -14.93 -5.87 5.73
C ARG A 140 -15.08 -5.81 7.24
N ALA A 141 -14.70 -4.69 7.82
CA ALA A 141 -14.93 -4.35 9.22
C ALA A 141 -15.41 -2.89 9.31
N SER A 142 -16.35 -2.62 10.20
CA SER A 142 -16.72 -1.25 10.58
C SER A 142 -15.59 -0.59 11.38
N MET A 143 -15.50 0.74 11.31
CA MET A 143 -14.54 1.52 12.09
C MET A 143 -15.11 1.95 13.45
#